data_AF-A0A0C3QVV0-F1
#
_entry.id   AF-A0A0C3QVV0-F1
#
_cell.length_a   1.000
_cell.length_b   1.000
_cell.length_c   1.000
_cell.angle_alpha   90.00
_cell.angle_beta   90.00
_cell.angle_gamma   90.00
#
_symmetry.space_group_name_H-M   'P 1'
#
loop_
_entity.id
_entity.type
_entity.pdbx_description
1 polymer ?
#
loop_
_entity_poly.entity_id
_entity_poly.type
_entity_poly.pdbx_seq_one_letter_code
_entity_poly.pdbx_strand_id
1 'polypeptide(L)'
;SEAAFAEELIAYWLSFVETGDPNSSKLDRSPQWPEYGPSKQRLCLEAAKDGDSGSGSKAEKYSDEEKALHLLWVQLVDSTQN
;
A
#
# COMPACT_ATOMS: atom_id res chain seq x y z
N SER A 1 -0.99 15.99 8.55
CA SER A 1 0.11 16.12 9.54
C SER A 1 0.73 14.75 9.80
N GLU A 2 1.96 14.69 10.32
CA GLU A 2 2.64 13.42 10.64
C GLU A 2 1.85 12.56 11.65
N ALA A 3 1.24 13.18 12.66
CA ALA A 3 0.37 12.49 13.61
C ALA A 3 -0.83 11.82 12.93
N ALA A 4 -1.51 12.52 12.02
CA ALA A 4 -2.66 11.96 11.30
C ALA A 4 -2.28 10.78 10.39
N PHE A 5 -1.06 10.81 9.82
CA PHE A 5 -0.49 9.69 9.08
C PHE A 5 -0.17 8.50 9.99
N ALA A 6 0.49 8.73 11.13
CA ALA A 6 0.83 7.69 12.09
C ALA A 6 -0.42 7.00 12.65
N GLU A 7 -1.47 7.78 12.97
CA GLU A 7 -2.77 7.25 13.39
C GLU A 7 -3.38 6.31 12.34
N GLU A 8 -3.35 6.70 11.07
CA GLU A 8 -3.87 5.86 9.96
C GLU A 8 -3.06 4.57 9.83
N LEU A 9 -1.73 4.67 9.83
CA LEU A 9 -0.84 3.51 9.74
C LEU A 9 -1.10 2.53 10.88
N ILE A 10 -1.20 3.02 12.12
CA ILE A 10 -1.46 2.20 13.29
C ILE A 10 -2.86 1.57 13.21
N ALA A 11 -3.88 2.30 12.78
CA ALA A 11 -5.23 1.77 12.64
C ALA A 11 -5.30 0.60 11.65
N TYR A 12 -4.65 0.70 10.49
CA TYR A 12 -4.55 -0.43 9.54
C TYR A 12 -3.82 -1.62 10.14
N TRP A 13 -2.68 -1.39 10.83
CA TRP A 13 -1.90 -2.47 11.43
C TRP A 13 -2.65 -3.21 12.53
N LEU A 14 -3.34 -2.48 13.42
CA LEU A 14 -4.16 -3.09 14.47
C LEU A 14 -5.33 -3.88 13.88
N SER A 15 -6.06 -3.29 12.91
CA SER A 15 -7.16 -3.97 12.19
C SER A 15 -6.70 -5.30 11.58
N PHE A 16 -5.53 -5.30 10.95
CA PHE A 16 -4.93 -6.49 10.36
C PHE A 16 -4.54 -7.54 11.41
N VAL A 17 -3.92 -7.13 12.52
CA VAL A 17 -3.54 -8.07 13.60
C VAL A 17 -4.77 -8.69 14.27
N GLU A 18 -5.85 -7.93 14.43
CA GLU A 18 -7.07 -8.39 15.09
C GLU A 18 -7.90 -9.34 14.22
N THR A 19 -8.01 -9.06 12.92
CA THR A 19 -9.01 -9.70 12.06
C THR A 19 -8.44 -10.32 10.78
N GLY A 20 -7.19 -10.02 10.44
CA GLY A 20 -6.60 -10.33 9.14
C GLY A 20 -7.03 -9.36 8.01
N ASP A 21 -8.00 -8.48 8.23
CA ASP A 21 -8.42 -7.45 7.27
C ASP A 21 -8.00 -6.05 7.77
N PRO A 22 -7.08 -5.35 7.07
CA PRO A 22 -6.67 -4.01 7.46
C PRO A 22 -7.83 -3.00 7.41
N ASN A 23 -8.92 -3.27 6.68
CA ASN A 23 -10.05 -2.35 6.52
C ASN A 23 -11.09 -2.44 7.64
N SER A 24 -11.03 -3.43 8.52
CA SER A 24 -12.08 -3.72 9.51
C SER A 24 -12.32 -2.58 10.50
N SER A 25 -11.25 -1.95 10.99
CA SER A 25 -11.29 -0.83 11.96
C SER A 25 -10.42 0.36 11.48
N LYS A 26 -10.25 0.52 10.16
CA LYS A 26 -9.55 1.69 9.60
C LYS A 26 -10.29 2.99 9.91
N LEU A 27 -9.60 4.11 9.82
CA LEU A 27 -10.21 5.42 10.04
C LEU A 27 -11.13 5.79 8.84
N ASP A 28 -12.17 6.57 9.10
CA ASP A 28 -13.14 6.97 8.05
C ASP A 28 -12.47 7.76 6.91
N ARG A 29 -11.46 8.57 7.23
CA ARG A 29 -10.67 9.35 6.27
C ARG A 29 -9.73 8.49 5.41
N SER A 30 -9.47 7.26 5.83
CA SER A 30 -8.47 6.40 5.21
C SER A 30 -9.09 5.67 4.02
N PRO A 31 -8.39 5.56 2.87
CA PRO A 31 -8.92 4.86 1.70
C PRO A 31 -9.13 3.35 1.96
N GLN A 32 -9.71 2.63 1.01
CA GLN A 32 -9.71 1.17 1.07
C GLN A 32 -8.29 0.65 0.81
N TRP A 33 -7.78 -0.25 1.64
CA TRP A 33 -6.58 -1.04 1.34
C TRP A 33 -6.99 -2.19 0.42
N PRO A 34 -6.59 -2.19 -0.87
CA PRO A 34 -6.99 -3.23 -1.81
C PRO A 34 -6.27 -4.54 -1.50
N GLU A 35 -6.98 -5.66 -1.64
CA GLU A 35 -6.38 -6.99 -1.57
C GLU A 35 -5.34 -7.16 -2.67
N TYR A 36 -4.18 -7.74 -2.33
CA TYR A 36 -3.18 -8.09 -3.34
C TYR A 36 -3.71 -9.24 -4.20
N GLY A 37 -3.93 -8.97 -5.48
CA GLY A 37 -4.53 -9.94 -6.38
C GLY A 37 -4.32 -9.62 -7.86
N PRO A 38 -5.16 -10.17 -8.76
CA PRO A 38 -5.07 -9.94 -10.21
C PRO A 38 -5.16 -8.47 -10.62
N SER A 39 -5.81 -7.63 -9.80
CA SER A 39 -5.87 -6.18 -10.00
C SER A 39 -4.51 -5.49 -9.90
N LYS A 40 -3.51 -6.16 -9.29
CA LYS A 40 -2.15 -5.65 -9.09
C LYS A 40 -2.18 -4.21 -8.53
N GLN A 41 -2.92 -4.04 -7.45
CA GLN A 41 -3.01 -2.80 -6.71
C GLN A 41 -2.30 -2.91 -5.36
N ARG A 42 -1.81 -1.78 -4.88
CA ARG A 42 -1.23 -1.60 -3.55
C ARG A 42 -1.81 -0.34 -2.92
N LEU A 43 -1.80 -0.27 -1.61
CA LEU A 43 -1.97 0.99 -0.91
C LEU A 43 -0.60 1.68 -0.80
N CYS A 44 -0.46 2.87 -1.38
CA CYS A 44 0.67 3.75 -1.09
C CYS A 44 0.32 4.61 0.12
N LEU A 45 1.04 4.41 1.22
CA LEU A 45 0.84 5.14 2.47
C LEU A 45 1.69 6.41 2.45
N GLU A 46 1.05 7.57 2.49
CA GLU A 46 1.72 8.87 2.40
C GLU A 46 1.11 9.87 3.38
N ALA A 47 1.96 10.69 4.00
CA ALA A 47 1.48 11.83 4.77
C ALA A 47 0.82 12.85 3.83
N ALA A 48 -0.30 13.43 4.26
CA ALA A 48 -0.95 14.49 3.52
C ALA A 48 -0.01 15.69 3.32
N LYS A 49 -0.05 16.29 2.13
CA LYS A 49 0.70 17.51 1.83
C LYS A 49 0.17 18.68 2.65
N ASP A 50 1.03 19.66 2.91
CA ASP A 50 0.70 20.82 3.73
C ASP A 50 -0.57 21.52 3.25
N GLY A 51 -1.54 21.66 4.15
CA GLY A 51 -2.84 22.30 3.90
C GLY A 51 -4.01 21.31 3.70
N ASP A 52 -3.74 20.02 3.52
CA ASP A 52 -4.79 19.00 3.42
C ASP A 52 -5.03 18.32 4.77
N SER A 53 -6.31 18.27 5.18
CA SER A 53 -6.74 17.67 6.46
C SER A 53 -7.01 16.17 6.33
N GLY A 54 -6.96 15.63 5.11
CA GLY A 54 -7.22 14.23 4.79
C GLY A 54 -6.02 13.30 4.96
N SER A 55 -6.18 12.09 4.42
CA SER A 55 -5.10 11.12 4.21
C SER A 55 -4.41 11.40 2.88
N GLY A 56 -3.08 11.37 2.85
CA GLY A 56 -2.31 11.38 1.59
C GLY A 56 -2.26 10.01 0.92
N SER A 57 -2.68 8.96 1.63
CA SER A 57 -2.61 7.59 1.17
C SER A 57 -3.60 7.32 0.05
N LYS A 58 -3.20 6.47 -0.89
CA LYS A 58 -3.99 6.17 -2.09
C LYS A 58 -3.80 4.73 -2.55
N ALA A 59 -4.88 4.13 -3.03
CA ALA A 59 -4.80 2.87 -3.76
C ALA A 59 -4.28 3.14 -5.17
N GLU A 60 -3.19 2.48 -5.56
CA GLU A 60 -2.57 2.64 -6.87
C GLU A 60 -2.27 1.29 -7.51
N LYS A 61 -2.16 1.30 -8.85
CA LYS A 61 -1.69 0.14 -9.62
C LYS A 61 -0.18 0.22 -9.76
N TYR A 62 0.50 -0.92 -9.81
CA TYR A 62 1.90 -0.94 -10.21
C TYR A 62 2.05 -0.32 -11.60
N SER A 63 3.09 0.50 -11.77
CA SER A 63 3.43 1.05 -13.06
C SER A 63 3.91 -0.06 -14.01
N ASP A 64 3.78 0.15 -15.32
CA ASP A 64 4.27 -0.83 -16.28
C ASP A 64 5.80 -0.95 -16.25
N GLU A 65 6.49 0.12 -15.85
CA GLU A 65 7.93 0.13 -15.60
C GLU A 65 8.31 -0.76 -14.41
N GLU A 66 7.63 -0.63 -13.27
CA GLU A 66 7.88 -1.48 -12.09
C GLU A 66 7.65 -2.96 -12.41
N LYS A 67 6.62 -3.29 -13.20
CA LYS A 67 6.35 -4.65 -13.66
C LYS A 67 7.46 -5.16 -14.59
N ALA A 68 7.93 -4.33 -15.52
CA ALA A 68 9.01 -4.70 -16.43
C ALA A 68 10.33 -4.93 -15.69
N LEU A 69 10.66 -4.08 -14.72
CA LEU A 69 11.82 -4.25 -13.85
C LEU A 69 11.74 -5.55 -13.06
N HIS A 70 10.57 -5.86 -12.49
CA HIS A 70 10.37 -7.12 -11.77
C HIS A 70 10.60 -8.35 -12.67
N LEU A 71 10.04 -8.35 -13.88
CA LEU A 71 10.23 -9.45 -14.83
C LEU A 71 11.69 -9.63 -15.25
N LEU A 72 12.40 -8.52 -15.49
CA LEU A 72 13.83 -8.55 -15.82
C LEU A 72 14.65 -9.19 -14.69
N TRP A 73 14.37 -8.82 -13.44
CA TRP A 73 15.05 -9.40 -12.28
C TRP A 73 14.79 -10.89 -12.13
N VAL A 74 13.54 -11.33 -12.30
CA VAL A 74 13.18 -12.76 -12.24
C VAL A 74 13.97 -13.54 -13.29
N GLN A 75 13.99 -13.07 -14.54
CA GLN A 75 14.74 -13.71 -15.62
C GLN A 75 16.25 -13.77 -15.36
N LEU A 76 16.82 -12.68 -14.85
CA LEU A 76 18.23 -12.62 -14.52
C LEU A 76 18.59 -13.61 -13.41
N VAL A 77 17.80 -13.65 -12.33
CA VAL A 77 18.02 -14.59 -11.23
C VAL A 77 17.96 -16.04 -11.74
N ASP A 78 16.96 -16.39 -12.54
CA ASP A 78 16.82 -17.74 -13.11
C ASP A 78 18.03 -18.11 -14.00
N SER A 79 18.54 -17.17 -14.79
CA SER A 79 19.72 -17.39 -15.64
C SER A 79 21.03 -17.60 -14.89
N THR A 80 21.10 -17.20 -13.61
CA THR A 80 22.31 -17.32 -12.78
C THR A 80 22.35 -18.57 -11.91
N GLN A 81 21.24 -19.32 -11.85
CA GLN A 81 21.14 -20.57 -11.09
C GLN A 81 21.29 -21.83 -11.97
N ASN A 82 21.39 -21.67 -13.29
CA ASN A 82 21.69 -22.70 -14.29
C ASN A 82 23.13 -22.59 -14.80
#